data_AF-A0A7Y2VI69-F1
#
_entry.id   AF-A0A7Y2VI69-F1
#
_cell.length_a   1.000
_cell.length_b   1.000
_cell.length_c   1.000
_cell.angle_alpha   90.00
_cell.angle_beta   90.00
_cell.angle_gamma   90.00
#
_symmetry.space_group_name_H-M   'P 1'
#
loop_
_entity.id
_entity.type
_entity.pdbx_description
1 polymer ?
#
loop_
_entity_poly.entity_id
_entity_poly.type
_entity_poly.pdbx_seq_one_letter_code
_entity_poly.pdbx_strand_id
1 'polypeptide(L)'
;HQLDLICEHPEIPAPNFIFMSIPFPGTPFFHDRYEKGLILPNTKMRDLEGSTLSLQPIDPVEDVVHFIRNGRNFRGYRSRFLRHQAKFLWHYRKSLGRDQMLLSSLTALAIMAPGSFSSPGALFKRKGPRTNVSTTERLDAVYTPRLKVDSAYESWFQPTRVTLSNGELNPVLAEDALATRFRRQPVQKLAVQGA
;
A
#
# COMPACT_ATOMS: atom_id res chain seq x y z
N HIS A 1 16.27 2.59 8.23
CA HIS A 1 16.67 1.19 7.98
C HIS A 1 16.52 0.75 6.51
N GLN A 2 15.34 0.76 5.87
CA GLN A 2 15.22 0.35 4.44
C GLN A 2 15.39 1.49 3.42
N LEU A 3 14.85 2.68 3.69
CA LEU A 3 15.01 3.84 2.79
C LEU A 3 16.46 4.33 2.71
N ASP A 4 17.22 4.12 3.78
CA ASP A 4 18.65 4.43 3.83
C ASP A 4 19.41 3.59 2.80
N LEU A 5 19.14 2.28 2.75
CA LEU A 5 19.73 1.36 1.79
C LEU A 5 19.44 1.79 0.35
N ILE A 6 18.19 2.15 0.04
CA ILE A 6 17.85 2.68 -1.30
C ILE A 6 18.65 3.96 -1.58
N CYS A 7 18.71 4.90 -0.63
CA CYS A 7 19.43 6.17 -0.83
C CYS A 7 20.96 6.00 -0.94
N GLU A 8 21.53 4.95 -0.37
CA GLU A 8 22.98 4.73 -0.29
C GLU A 8 23.55 3.94 -1.47
N HIS A 9 22.73 3.12 -2.13
CA HIS A 9 23.13 2.24 -3.24
C HIS A 9 22.57 2.74 -4.58
N PRO A 10 23.35 3.47 -5.39
CA PRO A 10 22.90 4.02 -6.67
C PRO A 10 22.70 2.97 -7.76
N GLU A 11 23.03 1.70 -7.53
CA GLU A 11 22.70 0.60 -8.46
C GLU A 11 21.21 0.24 -8.39
N ILE A 12 20.54 0.56 -7.28
CA ILE A 12 19.12 0.30 -7.08
C ILE A 12 18.34 1.44 -7.74
N PRO A 13 17.45 1.18 -8.72
CA PRO A 13 16.62 2.23 -9.27
C PRO A 13 15.64 2.75 -8.21
N ALA A 14 15.32 4.04 -8.29
CA ALA A 14 14.27 4.65 -7.50
C ALA A 14 12.97 3.81 -7.55
N PRO A 15 12.37 3.44 -6.42
CA PRO A 15 11.11 2.70 -6.43
C PRO A 15 10.00 3.59 -7.00
N ASN A 16 9.07 2.98 -7.74
CA ASN A 16 7.90 3.69 -8.26
C ASN A 16 6.82 3.85 -7.18
N PHE A 17 6.71 2.86 -6.30
CA PHE A 17 5.72 2.81 -5.24
C PHE A 17 6.28 2.10 -4.01
N ILE A 18 5.82 2.51 -2.84
CA ILE A 18 6.08 1.83 -1.56
C ILE A 18 4.72 1.49 -0.97
N PHE A 19 4.50 0.21 -0.71
CA PHE A 19 3.25 -0.32 -0.17
C PHE A 19 3.53 -1.16 1.06
N MET A 20 2.60 -1.13 2.01
CA MET A 20 2.54 -2.07 3.12
C MET A 20 1.96 -3.40 2.66
N SER A 21 2.14 -4.44 3.47
CA SER A 21 1.45 -5.72 3.28
C SER A 21 -0.06 -5.53 3.40
N ILE A 22 -0.81 -5.99 2.39
CA ILE A 22 -2.26 -5.85 2.33
C ILE A 22 -2.89 -7.26 2.43
N PRO A 23 -3.58 -7.58 3.54
CA PRO A 23 -4.30 -8.84 3.66
C PRO A 23 -5.63 -8.71 2.91
N PHE A 24 -5.64 -9.02 1.61
CA PHE A 24 -6.89 -9.01 0.83
C PHE A 24 -7.71 -10.29 1.08
N PRO A 25 -9.00 -10.19 1.44
CA PRO A 25 -9.90 -11.34 1.63
C PRO A 25 -9.89 -12.30 0.43
N GLY A 26 -10.03 -13.59 0.71
CA GLY A 26 -9.97 -14.66 -0.29
C GLY A 26 -8.55 -15.05 -0.73
N THR A 27 -7.51 -14.38 -0.22
CA THR A 27 -6.12 -14.76 -0.48
C THR A 27 -5.58 -15.71 0.61
N PRO A 28 -4.65 -16.63 0.28
CA PRO A 28 -3.97 -17.44 1.29
C PRO A 28 -3.24 -16.59 2.35
N PHE A 29 -2.74 -15.41 1.95
CA PHE A 29 -2.10 -14.48 2.87
C PHE A 29 -3.10 -13.93 3.88
N PHE A 30 -4.33 -13.58 3.48
CA PHE A 30 -5.36 -13.16 4.43
C PHE A 30 -5.69 -14.27 5.44
N HIS A 31 -5.87 -15.50 4.96
CA HIS A 31 -6.17 -16.64 5.83
C HIS A 31 -5.08 -16.84 6.89
N ASP A 32 -3.81 -16.90 6.48
CA ASP A 32 -2.67 -17.06 7.38
C ASP A 32 -2.58 -15.94 8.44
N ARG A 33 -2.88 -14.70 8.06
CA ARG A 33 -2.84 -13.56 9.00
C ARG A 33 -4.05 -13.52 9.92
N TYR A 34 -5.23 -13.90 9.43
CA TYR A 34 -6.44 -13.98 10.21
C TYR A 34 -6.34 -15.08 11.28
N GLU A 35 -5.90 -16.29 10.92
CA GLU A 35 -5.72 -17.41 11.85
C GLU A 35 -4.74 -17.08 13.00
N LYS A 36 -3.75 -16.22 12.73
CA LYS A 36 -2.78 -15.74 13.72
C LYS A 36 -3.25 -14.53 14.53
N GLY A 37 -4.47 -14.04 14.30
CA GLY A 37 -5.00 -12.84 14.97
C GLY A 37 -4.23 -11.56 14.64
N LEU A 38 -3.58 -11.49 13.46
CA LEU A 38 -2.69 -10.38 13.10
C LEU A 38 -3.41 -9.26 12.33
N ILE A 39 -4.67 -9.44 11.95
CA ILE A 39 -5.45 -8.38 11.28
C ILE A 39 -6.00 -7.44 12.35
N LEU A 40 -5.77 -6.14 12.19
CA LEU A 40 -6.21 -5.15 13.17
C LEU A 40 -7.75 -5.09 13.27
N PRO A 41 -8.32 -4.80 14.45
CA PRO A 41 -9.76 -4.67 14.63
C PRO A 41 -10.29 -3.43 13.91
N ASN A 42 -11.60 -3.42 13.64
CA ASN A 42 -12.29 -2.33 12.93
C ASN A 42 -11.73 -2.05 11.52
N THR A 43 -11.05 -3.02 10.89
CA THR A 43 -10.50 -2.85 9.54
C THR A 43 -11.64 -2.80 8.53
N LYS A 44 -11.68 -1.76 7.72
CA LYS A 44 -12.65 -1.59 6.62
C LYS A 44 -12.06 -2.13 5.33
N MET A 45 -12.89 -2.58 4.39
CA MET A 45 -12.43 -3.00 3.05
C MET A 45 -11.62 -1.89 2.36
N ARG A 46 -11.98 -0.62 2.60
CA ARG A 46 -11.28 0.54 2.07
C ARG A 46 -9.88 0.76 2.66
N ASP A 47 -9.64 0.26 3.87
CA ASP A 47 -8.35 0.36 4.55
C ASP A 47 -7.35 -0.68 4.04
N LEU A 48 -7.81 -1.70 3.31
CA LEU A 48 -6.97 -2.70 2.66
C LEU A 48 -6.33 -2.14 1.40
N GLU A 49 -5.43 -1.19 1.62
CA GLU A 49 -4.64 -0.54 0.59
C GLU A 49 -3.22 -0.32 1.11
N GLY A 50 -2.26 -0.06 0.21
CA GLY A 50 -0.84 -0.09 0.57
C GLY A 50 -0.36 1.05 1.46
N SER A 51 -1.22 1.91 1.97
CA SER A 51 -0.88 3.07 2.80
C SER A 51 -1.65 3.24 4.09
N THR A 52 -2.38 2.21 4.47
CA THR A 52 -3.05 2.10 5.74
C THR A 52 -2.56 0.81 6.40
N LEU A 53 -2.09 0.92 7.63
CA LEU A 53 -1.67 -0.24 8.41
C LEU A 53 -2.91 -1.05 8.81
N SER A 54 -3.03 -2.25 8.26
CA SER A 54 -4.14 -3.19 8.54
C SER A 54 -3.71 -4.46 9.28
N LEU A 55 -2.40 -4.61 9.51
CA LEU A 55 -1.80 -5.75 10.19
C LEU A 55 -1.05 -5.29 11.43
N GLN A 56 -1.00 -6.13 12.46
CA GLN A 56 -0.17 -5.94 13.63
C GLN A 56 1.32 -5.97 13.20
N PRO A 57 2.05 -4.85 13.36
CA PRO A 57 3.47 -4.83 13.06
C PRO A 57 4.29 -5.49 14.18
N ILE A 58 5.53 -5.86 13.83
CA ILE A 58 6.55 -6.30 14.79
C ILE A 58 7.11 -5.09 15.55
N ASP A 59 7.40 -4.02 14.82
CA ASP A 59 7.83 -2.74 15.37
C ASP A 59 6.65 -1.98 16.03
N PRO A 60 6.91 -0.99 16.90
CA PRO A 60 5.86 -0.13 17.45
C PRO A 60 4.98 0.51 16.36
N VAL A 61 3.67 0.57 16.60
CA VAL A 61 2.70 1.08 15.62
C VAL A 61 3.03 2.51 15.21
N GLU A 62 3.46 3.34 16.15
CA GLU A 62 3.82 4.74 15.94
C GLU A 62 4.98 4.89 14.94
N ASP A 63 5.99 4.04 15.06
CA ASP A 63 7.17 4.04 14.19
C ASP A 63 6.80 3.60 12.77
N VAL A 64 5.97 2.57 12.66
CA VAL A 64 5.47 2.08 11.36
C VAL A 64 4.57 3.12 10.70
N VAL A 65 3.69 3.78 11.45
CA VAL A 65 2.85 4.87 10.95
C VAL A 65 3.70 6.06 10.50
N HIS A 66 4.71 6.42 11.28
CA HIS A 66 5.68 7.44 10.90
C HIS A 66 6.41 7.07 9.59
N PHE A 67 6.81 5.81 9.45
CA PHE A 67 7.39 5.28 8.21
C PHE A 67 6.41 5.37 7.04
N ILE A 68 5.16 4.95 7.17
CA ILE A 68 4.16 5.02 6.10
C ILE A 68 3.94 6.47 5.63
N ARG A 69 3.82 7.41 6.59
CA ARG A 69 3.59 8.83 6.28
C ARG A 69 4.75 9.48 5.55
N ASN A 70 5.98 9.11 5.89
CA ASN A 70 7.17 9.76 5.37
C ASN A 70 7.81 9.02 4.21
N GLY A 71 7.89 7.69 4.29
CA GLY A 71 8.56 6.83 3.34
C GLY A 71 7.95 6.87 1.94
N ARG A 72 6.61 6.89 1.84
CA ARG A 72 5.90 6.89 0.54
C ARG A 72 6.30 8.02 -0.39
N ASN A 73 6.65 9.18 0.15
CA ASN A 73 7.04 10.37 -0.62
C ASN A 73 8.46 10.85 -0.30
N PHE A 74 9.27 9.98 0.34
CA PHE A 74 10.61 10.31 0.84
C PHE A 74 10.66 11.61 1.65
N ARG A 75 9.62 11.93 2.43
CA ARG A 75 9.60 13.12 3.29
C ARG A 75 10.67 12.97 4.37
N GLY A 76 11.53 13.99 4.52
CA GLY A 76 12.74 13.90 5.35
C GLY A 76 13.94 13.25 4.65
N TYR A 77 13.74 12.58 3.51
CA TYR A 77 14.79 11.90 2.73
C TYR A 77 15.02 12.53 1.35
N ARG A 78 14.30 13.59 0.98
CA ARG A 78 14.29 14.16 -0.38
C ARG A 78 15.68 14.53 -0.90
N SER A 79 16.52 15.18 -0.09
CA SER A 79 17.88 15.57 -0.50
C SER A 79 18.78 14.36 -0.75
N ARG A 80 18.70 13.34 0.11
CA ARG A 80 19.41 12.07 -0.06
C ARG A 80 18.93 11.32 -1.29
N PHE A 81 17.62 11.29 -1.51
CA PHE A 81 17.00 10.66 -2.68
C PHE A 81 17.37 11.36 -4.00
N LEU A 82 17.40 12.70 -4.03
CA LEU A 82 17.88 13.45 -5.20
C LEU A 82 19.36 13.17 -5.49
N ARG A 83 20.19 13.11 -4.44
CA ARG A 83 21.60 12.74 -4.58
C ARG A 83 21.75 11.31 -5.11
N HIS A 84 20.94 10.39 -4.62
CA HIS A 84 20.86 9.02 -5.13
C HIS A 84 20.51 9.02 -6.63
N GLN A 85 19.46 9.73 -7.04
CA GLN A 85 19.06 9.81 -8.44
C GLN A 85 20.16 10.39 -9.34
N ALA A 86 20.85 11.44 -8.88
CA ALA A 86 21.97 12.01 -9.61
C ALA A 86 23.13 11.01 -9.78
N LYS A 87 23.45 10.25 -8.71
CA LYS A 87 24.45 9.18 -8.76
C LYS A 87 24.02 8.04 -9.68
N PHE A 88 22.75 7.63 -9.65
CA PHE A 88 22.18 6.62 -10.54
C PHE A 88 22.34 7.03 -12.00
N LEU A 89 21.90 8.24 -12.36
CA LEU A 89 22.03 8.76 -13.72
C LEU A 89 23.49 8.86 -14.15
N TRP A 90 24.39 9.29 -13.27
CA TRP A 90 25.83 9.35 -13.56
C TRP A 90 26.45 7.96 -13.75
N HIS A 91 26.10 7.01 -12.90
CA HIS A 91 26.60 5.63 -12.95
C HIS A 91 26.18 4.94 -14.26
N TYR A 92 24.91 5.12 -14.65
CA TYR A 92 24.34 4.47 -15.82
C TYR A 92 24.36 5.32 -17.11
N ARG A 93 24.99 6.51 -17.12
CA ARG A 93 25.02 7.41 -18.29
C ARG A 93 25.60 6.80 -19.57
N LYS A 94 26.41 5.74 -19.44
CA LYS A 94 27.04 5.02 -20.55
C LYS A 94 26.30 3.72 -20.93
N SER A 95 25.41 3.24 -20.06
CA SER A 95 24.79 1.92 -20.18
C SER A 95 23.28 1.99 -20.46
N LEU A 96 22.61 3.07 -20.04
CA LEU A 96 21.19 3.30 -20.30
C LEU A 96 20.98 4.26 -21.48
N GLY A 97 19.97 3.96 -22.29
CA GLY A 97 19.50 4.86 -23.35
C GLY A 97 18.89 6.14 -22.79
N ARG A 98 18.80 7.19 -23.62
CA ARG A 98 18.22 8.48 -23.22
C ARG A 98 16.79 8.35 -22.71
N ASP A 99 15.98 7.51 -23.34
CA ASP A 99 14.58 7.29 -22.96
C ASP A 99 14.47 6.59 -21.60
N GLN A 100 15.37 5.65 -21.29
CA GLN A 100 15.42 4.96 -20.00
C GLN A 100 15.84 5.92 -18.87
N MET A 101 16.81 6.81 -19.14
CA MET A 101 17.20 7.86 -18.19
C MET A 101 16.06 8.85 -17.94
N LEU A 102 15.33 9.23 -18.99
CA LEU A 102 14.15 10.09 -18.87
C LEU A 102 13.06 9.41 -18.05
N LEU A 103 12.73 8.15 -18.35
CA LEU A 103 11.71 7.38 -17.65
C LEU A 103 12.05 7.22 -16.15
N SER A 104 13.30 6.90 -15.82
CA SER A 104 13.78 6.83 -14.43
C SER A 104 13.65 8.17 -13.70
N SER A 105 13.93 9.27 -14.38
CA SER A 105 13.78 10.61 -13.79
C SER A 105 12.31 10.95 -13.54
N LEU A 106 11.42 10.57 -14.46
CA LEU A 106 9.97 10.74 -14.30
C LEU A 106 9.43 9.92 -13.13
N THR A 107 9.89 8.69 -12.94
CA THR A 107 9.45 7.86 -11.82
C THR A 107 9.94 8.39 -10.48
N ALA A 108 11.20 8.86 -10.41
CA ALA A 108 11.74 9.53 -9.23
C ALA A 108 10.95 10.80 -8.86
N LEU A 109 10.51 11.58 -9.86
CA LEU A 109 9.63 12.74 -9.63
C LEU A 109 8.23 12.31 -9.17
N ALA A 110 7.66 11.27 -9.78
CA ALA A 110 6.33 10.77 -9.45
C ALA A 110 6.23 10.31 -7.99
N ILE A 111 7.24 9.60 -7.46
CA ILE A 111 7.20 9.14 -6.07
C ILE A 111 7.40 10.29 -5.07
N MET A 112 8.19 11.31 -5.39
CA MET A 112 8.35 12.47 -4.51
C MET A 112 7.09 13.35 -4.45
N ALA A 113 6.32 13.41 -5.54
CA ALA A 113 5.15 14.30 -5.66
C ALA A 113 3.95 13.62 -6.37
N PRO A 114 3.39 12.53 -5.83
CA PRO A 114 2.42 11.71 -6.55
C PRO A 114 1.08 12.42 -6.85
N GLY A 115 0.67 13.34 -5.98
CA GLY A 115 -0.55 14.13 -6.17
C GLY A 115 -0.44 15.14 -7.30
N SER A 116 0.66 15.89 -7.35
CA SER A 116 0.88 16.93 -8.36
C SER A 116 1.22 16.34 -9.73
N PHE A 117 1.84 15.16 -9.77
CA PHE A 117 2.19 14.47 -11.01
C PHE A 117 0.95 14.02 -11.80
N SER A 118 -0.10 13.54 -11.11
CA SER A 118 -1.28 12.94 -11.75
C SER A 118 -2.47 13.90 -11.92
N SER A 119 -2.52 15.00 -11.16
CA SER A 119 -3.61 15.99 -11.30
C SER A 119 -3.18 17.37 -10.81
N PRO A 120 -3.10 18.39 -11.69
CA PRO A 120 -2.79 19.76 -11.28
C PRO A 120 -3.76 20.30 -10.24
N GLY A 121 -5.04 19.91 -10.31
CA GLY A 121 -6.09 20.31 -9.35
C GLY A 121 -5.91 19.71 -7.94
N ALA A 122 -5.06 18.69 -7.77
CA ALA A 122 -4.77 18.10 -6.47
C ALA A 122 -3.87 19.01 -5.61
N LEU A 123 -3.12 19.93 -6.21
CA LEU A 123 -2.30 20.93 -5.50
C LEU A 123 -3.15 21.87 -4.63
N PHE A 124 -4.39 22.15 -5.06
CA PHE A 124 -5.30 23.08 -4.38
C PHE A 124 -6.25 22.39 -3.40
N LYS A 125 -6.28 21.05 -3.35
CA LYS A 125 -7.15 20.30 -2.44
C LYS A 125 -6.43 20.01 -1.12
N ARG A 126 -6.91 20.60 -0.02
CA ARG A 126 -6.50 20.20 1.34
C ARG A 126 -7.01 18.79 1.62
N LYS A 127 -6.09 17.82 1.70
CA LYS A 127 -6.41 16.48 2.19
C LYS A 127 -6.55 16.53 3.71
N GLY A 128 -7.61 15.95 4.25
CA GLY A 128 -7.77 15.81 5.69
C GLY A 128 -6.64 14.96 6.31
N PRO A 129 -6.36 15.12 7.62
CA PRO A 129 -5.34 14.33 8.28
C PRO A 129 -5.74 12.85 8.30
N ARG A 130 -4.82 11.99 7.84
CA ARG A 130 -4.90 10.52 7.86
C ARG A 130 -4.28 9.99 9.15
N THR A 131 -4.81 8.91 9.71
CA THR A 131 -4.13 8.23 10.83
C THR A 131 -3.14 7.21 10.32
N ASN A 132 -3.37 6.64 9.13
CA ASN A 132 -2.66 5.54 8.49
C ASN A 132 -2.77 4.22 9.28
N VAL A 133 -3.79 4.08 10.13
CA VAL A 133 -4.07 2.86 10.90
C VAL A 133 -5.53 2.51 10.68
N SER A 134 -5.79 1.34 10.09
CA SER A 134 -7.12 0.85 9.72
C SER A 134 -8.17 1.02 10.82
N THR A 135 -7.80 0.67 12.07
CA THR A 135 -8.68 0.78 13.25
C THR A 135 -9.22 2.19 13.49
N THR A 136 -8.45 3.24 13.14
CA THR A 136 -8.81 4.65 13.41
C THR A 136 -8.87 5.51 12.15
N GLU A 137 -8.65 4.92 10.97
CA GLU A 137 -8.61 5.63 9.70
C GLU A 137 -9.97 6.24 9.40
N ARG A 138 -9.95 7.52 8.98
CA ARG A 138 -11.15 8.30 8.73
C ARG A 138 -11.80 7.86 7.43
N LEU A 139 -13.13 7.93 7.40
CA LEU A 139 -13.88 7.63 6.18
C LEU A 139 -13.56 8.66 5.09
N ASP A 140 -13.32 8.14 3.89
CA ASP A 140 -13.16 8.94 2.69
C ASP A 140 -14.47 9.65 2.32
N ALA A 141 -14.36 10.78 1.63
CA ALA A 141 -15.52 11.49 1.08
C ALA A 141 -16.35 10.66 0.09
N VAL A 142 -15.85 9.49 -0.34
CA VAL A 142 -16.60 8.51 -1.15
C VAL A 142 -17.81 7.97 -0.39
N TYR A 143 -17.74 7.91 0.94
CA TYR A 143 -18.85 7.51 1.80
C TYR A 143 -19.83 8.67 2.09
N THR A 144 -19.58 9.87 1.56
CA THR A 144 -20.47 11.02 1.71
C THR A 144 -21.15 11.29 0.37
N PRO A 145 -22.47 11.04 0.26
CA PRO A 145 -23.21 11.33 -0.96
C PRO A 145 -23.13 12.83 -1.30
N ARG A 146 -22.91 13.16 -2.57
CA ARG A 146 -22.96 14.56 -3.05
C ARG A 146 -24.37 15.07 -3.33
N LEU A 147 -25.31 14.14 -3.46
CA LEU A 147 -26.73 14.40 -3.69
C LEU A 147 -27.49 13.78 -2.53
N LYS A 148 -28.70 14.29 -2.26
CA LYS A 148 -29.57 13.66 -1.27
C LYS A 148 -29.91 12.25 -1.75
N VAL A 149 -29.67 11.27 -0.89
CA VAL A 149 -29.96 9.86 -1.14
C VAL A 149 -31.23 9.49 -0.39
N ASP A 150 -32.07 8.67 -0.99
CA ASP A 150 -33.25 8.12 -0.32
C ASP A 150 -32.82 7.24 0.87
N SER A 151 -33.58 7.27 1.96
CA SER A 151 -33.33 6.47 3.17
C SER A 151 -33.11 4.98 2.88
N ALA A 152 -33.75 4.42 1.85
CA ALA A 152 -33.58 3.02 1.46
C ALA A 152 -32.14 2.67 1.04
N TYR A 153 -31.37 3.65 0.53
CA TYR A 153 -30.01 3.45 0.02
C TYR A 153 -28.93 4.01 0.95
N GLU A 154 -29.30 4.62 2.08
CA GLU A 154 -28.33 5.21 3.01
C GLU A 154 -27.32 4.17 3.53
N SER A 155 -27.77 2.93 3.72
CA SER A 155 -26.91 1.81 4.15
C SER A 155 -25.78 1.48 3.16
N TRP A 156 -25.93 1.79 1.87
CA TRP A 156 -24.91 1.51 0.85
C TRP A 156 -23.68 2.41 0.98
N PHE A 157 -23.82 3.53 1.69
CA PHE A 157 -22.74 4.46 1.98
C PHE A 157 -22.06 4.18 3.32
N GLN A 158 -22.44 3.08 4.01
CA GLN A 158 -21.74 2.63 5.20
C GLN A 158 -20.50 1.79 4.81
N PRO A 159 -19.38 1.94 5.53
CA PRO A 159 -18.17 1.19 5.23
C PRO A 159 -18.35 -0.29 5.54
N THR A 160 -18.02 -1.14 4.57
CA THR A 160 -17.93 -2.59 4.77
C THR A 160 -16.74 -2.92 5.67
N ARG A 161 -17.03 -3.33 6.91
CA ARG A 161 -16.02 -3.77 7.89
C ARG A 161 -15.65 -5.23 7.63
N VAL A 162 -14.35 -5.48 7.51
CA VAL A 162 -13.76 -6.83 7.41
C VAL A 162 -13.67 -7.44 8.79
N THR A 163 -13.08 -6.72 9.75
CA THR A 163 -13.02 -7.13 11.15
C THR A 163 -13.90 -6.24 12.01
N LEU A 164 -14.52 -6.85 13.02
CA LEU A 164 -15.30 -6.18 14.04
C LEU A 164 -14.37 -5.55 15.10
N SER A 165 -14.96 -4.90 16.10
CA SER A 165 -14.20 -4.23 17.17
C SER A 165 -13.43 -5.18 18.07
N ASN A 166 -13.88 -6.43 18.20
CA ASN A 166 -13.20 -7.51 18.90
C ASN A 166 -12.12 -8.21 18.05
N GLY A 167 -11.93 -7.81 16.79
CA GLY A 167 -10.98 -8.42 15.86
C GLY A 167 -11.51 -9.64 15.11
N GLU A 168 -12.71 -10.13 15.43
CA GLU A 168 -13.34 -11.23 14.70
C GLU A 168 -13.76 -10.80 13.30
N LEU A 169 -13.82 -11.77 12.39
CA LEU A 169 -14.28 -11.56 11.03
C LEU A 169 -15.77 -11.20 11.02
N ASN A 170 -16.15 -10.25 10.19
CA ASN A 170 -17.55 -9.91 10.01
C ASN A 170 -18.32 -11.14 9.49
N PRO A 171 -19.36 -11.62 10.21
CA PRO A 171 -20.06 -12.86 9.85
C PRO A 171 -20.71 -12.80 8.47
N VAL A 172 -21.12 -11.61 8.03
CA VAL A 172 -21.71 -11.39 6.69
C VAL A 172 -20.69 -11.66 5.58
N LEU A 173 -19.40 -11.47 5.86
CA LEU A 173 -18.32 -11.61 4.88
C LEU A 173 -17.49 -12.87 5.12
N ALA A 174 -17.73 -13.61 6.20
CA ALA A 174 -16.80 -14.61 6.68
C ALA A 174 -16.58 -15.75 5.66
N GLU A 175 -17.66 -16.22 5.05
CA GLU A 175 -17.62 -17.24 4.02
C GLU A 175 -16.78 -16.78 2.81
N ASP A 176 -17.11 -15.62 2.24
CA ASP A 176 -16.41 -15.07 1.07
C ASP A 176 -14.95 -14.70 1.37
N ALA A 177 -14.68 -14.17 2.57
CA ALA A 177 -13.35 -13.73 2.97
C ALA A 177 -12.38 -14.90 3.21
N LEU A 178 -12.89 -16.05 3.61
CA LEU A 178 -12.11 -17.27 3.81
C LEU A 178 -12.13 -18.21 2.60
N ALA A 179 -13.08 -18.04 1.68
CA ALA A 179 -13.13 -18.78 0.42
C ALA A 179 -11.87 -18.52 -0.41
N THR A 180 -10.88 -19.41 -0.29
CA THR A 180 -9.66 -19.33 -1.09
C THR A 180 -9.95 -19.83 -2.49
N ARG A 181 -10.35 -18.91 -3.38
CA ARG A 181 -10.69 -19.22 -4.79
C ARG A 181 -9.46 -19.60 -5.63
N PHE A 182 -8.26 -19.39 -5.09
CA PHE A 182 -6.98 -19.71 -5.73
C PHE A 182 -6.22 -20.78 -4.94
N ARG A 183 -6.68 -22.05 -5.00
CA ARG A 183 -5.82 -23.17 -4.60
C ARG A 183 -4.71 -23.31 -5.64
N ARG A 184 -3.46 -23.05 -5.25
CA ARG A 184 -2.32 -23.54 -6.03
C ARG A 184 -2.44 -25.06 -6.10
N GLN A 185 -2.63 -25.61 -7.30
CA GLN A 185 -2.37 -27.03 -7.50
C GLN A 185 -0.90 -27.27 -7.16
N PRO A 186 -0.57 -28.34 -6.40
CA PRO A 186 0.81 -28.69 -6.16
C PRO A 186 1.47 -28.94 -7.52
N VAL A 187 2.55 -28.22 -7.79
CA VAL A 187 3.40 -28.48 -8.97
C VAL A 187 3.89 -29.91 -8.83
N GLN A 188 3.35 -30.83 -9.64
CA GLN A 188 3.94 -32.15 -9.79
C GLN A 188 5.37 -31.94 -10.27
N LYS A 189 6.36 -32.25 -9.42
CA LYS A 189 7.74 -32.37 -9.85
C LYS A 189 7.75 -33.42 -10.95
N LEU A 190 7.91 -32.99 -12.21
CA LEU A 190 8.29 -33.88 -13.30
C LEU A 190 9.60 -34.54 -12.88
N ALA A 191 9.53 -35.81 -12.52
CA ALA A 191 10.71 -36.63 -12.35
C ALA A 191 11.41 -36.67 -13.71
N VAL A 192 12.50 -35.93 -13.83
CA VAL A 192 13.44 -36.11 -14.93
C VAL A 192 14.07 -37.47 -14.71
N GLN A 193 13.49 -38.51 -15.30
CA GLN A 193 14.16 -39.79 -15.48
C GLN A 193 15.28 -39.56 -16.48
N GLY A 194 16.51 -39.51 -15.96
CA GLY A 194 17.72 -39.53 -16.78
C GLY A 194 17.80 -40.86 -17.53
N ALA A 195 17.95 -40.77 -18.85
CA ALA A 195 18.47 -41.81 -19.71
C ALA A 195 19.95 -41.52 -19.99
#